data_AF-A0A254QVG1-F1
#
_entry.id   AF-A0A254QVG1-F1
#
_cell.length_a   1.000
_cell.length_b   1.000
_cell.length_c   1.000
_cell.angle_alpha   90.00
_cell.angle_beta   90.00
_cell.angle_gamma   90.00
#
_symmetry.space_group_name_H-M   'P 1'
#
loop_
_entity.id
_entity.type
_entity.pdbx_description
1 polymer ?
#
loop_
_entity_poly.entity_id
_entity_poly.type
_entity_poly.pdbx_seq_one_letter_code
_entity_poly.pdbx_strand_id
1 'polypeptide(L)'
;MCRDREAVGAAIAARLDPQSAVCVDRQGRTCRYFEGCLKQQNRNEVADADVIVAPYDALFTGMAVENSDIALVVIDEGFWQRAVRRTDLVVESLGEVSVADQDAGALRNRTTAAMADRAAFGGRLRRALLAQGSGALTKTATLAEGLTAGTCRDMVQIEARGLDDPGLRPGLVGHARRLAVERSFRIDRIQHRMTLWRAVADLVEGQADTDGRVRAGPPDPGSGTHSVQVVQPARVHHAFRDLPVLHLDATLRSEIAGCLLPGLEVRTVEAAAPAMWLRLVTGRFGKGALLGRRSEARGLLLDCVDYVRWQVRRLAPGRVLVITHVACEAAFKDIPGVVTLHFNAVAGLDGYGDVAGIVVVGRPLPRDTDLEPFCAAFAHEAPEGGYRSERVGVRMRDGSSRSARALRHESKSAERFRAAICDDELLQDIGRGRGINRTADNPLEVHLLADVALPLIHDQVVAWETVAPDMFQRMLLAGVAVDSPSDACRLHPGLFANEKATQKLFEREGFKRHSSMSTYRGMSLKSARYRKGGRGRSWQTAMWLPGTEVPGPRECIEAVLGRLDAWEPV
;
A
#
# COMPACT_ATOMS: atom_id res chain seq x y z
N MET A 1 -0.71 -11.52 24.14
CA MET A 1 -0.38 -10.08 24.02
C MET A 1 -0.09 -9.48 25.40
N CYS A 2 0.77 -8.44 25.48
CA CYS A 2 1.09 -7.74 26.74
C CYS A 2 -0.15 -7.03 27.33
N ARG A 3 -0.35 -7.18 28.64
CA ARG A 3 -1.45 -6.57 29.41
C ARG A 3 -1.07 -5.28 30.15
N ASP A 4 0.21 -4.92 30.20
CA ASP A 4 0.70 -3.65 30.76
C ASP A 4 1.31 -2.77 29.65
N ARG A 5 0.46 -2.31 28.73
CA ARG A 5 0.90 -1.55 27.54
C ARG A 5 1.42 -0.16 27.88
N GLU A 6 0.89 0.48 28.92
CA GLU A 6 1.29 1.82 29.35
C GLU A 6 2.74 1.82 29.88
N ALA A 7 3.09 0.89 30.77
CA ALA A 7 4.44 0.83 31.32
C ALA A 7 5.46 0.46 30.23
N VAL A 8 5.11 -0.46 29.33
CA VAL A 8 5.94 -0.79 28.16
C VAL A 8 6.09 0.42 27.23
N GLY A 9 5.01 1.16 26.97
CA GLY A 9 5.06 2.41 26.20
C GLY A 9 5.98 3.45 26.83
N ALA A 10 5.92 3.61 28.15
CA ALA A 10 6.80 4.51 28.89
C ALA A 10 8.27 4.05 28.85
N ALA A 11 8.56 2.75 28.89
CA ALA A 11 9.92 2.23 28.72
C ALA A 11 10.45 2.54 27.31
N ILE A 12 9.65 2.30 26.26
CA ILE A 12 10.00 2.60 24.87
C ILE A 12 10.24 4.10 24.67
N ALA A 13 9.39 4.96 25.24
CA ALA A 13 9.53 6.41 25.22
C ALA A 13 10.85 6.86 25.87
N ALA A 14 11.24 6.23 26.97
CA ALA A 14 12.52 6.48 27.64
C ALA A 14 13.73 5.78 26.98
N ARG A 15 13.54 4.98 25.92
CA ARG A 15 14.54 4.08 25.30
C ARG A 15 15.18 3.10 26.29
N LEU A 16 14.39 2.64 27.26
CA LEU A 16 14.75 1.54 28.13
C LEU A 16 14.30 0.21 27.52
N ASP A 17 15.04 -0.85 27.80
CA ASP A 17 14.62 -2.21 27.48
C ASP A 17 13.35 -2.57 28.30
N PRO A 18 12.21 -2.87 27.64
CA PRO A 18 10.99 -3.21 28.36
C PRO A 18 11.13 -4.44 29.24
N GLN A 19 12.02 -5.39 28.92
CA GLN A 19 12.23 -6.56 29.76
C GLN A 19 12.73 -6.12 31.15
N SER A 20 13.86 -5.43 31.20
CA SER A 20 14.52 -5.02 32.44
C SER A 20 13.80 -3.89 33.18
N ALA A 21 13.11 -3.00 32.47
CA ALA A 21 12.45 -1.84 33.06
C ALA A 21 11.02 -2.12 33.57
N VAL A 22 10.33 -3.10 33.00
CA VAL A 22 8.88 -3.33 33.24
C VAL A 22 8.55 -4.78 33.55
N CYS A 23 9.14 -5.74 32.83
CA CYS A 23 8.75 -7.15 32.96
C CYS A 23 9.40 -7.82 34.18
N VAL A 24 10.72 -7.74 34.29
CA VAL A 24 11.51 -8.34 35.38
C VAL A 24 12.81 -7.57 35.56
N ASP A 25 13.19 -7.26 36.79
CA ASP A 25 14.45 -6.57 37.07
C ASP A 25 15.50 -7.48 37.70
N ARG A 26 16.71 -6.93 37.90
CA ARG A 26 17.84 -7.66 38.51
C ARG A 26 17.59 -8.09 39.96
N GLN A 27 16.57 -7.55 40.61
CA GLN A 27 16.18 -7.91 41.98
C GLN A 27 15.10 -8.99 41.99
N GLY A 28 14.73 -9.52 40.83
CA GLY A 28 13.71 -10.55 40.67
C GLY A 28 12.28 -10.04 40.80
N ARG A 29 12.07 -8.71 40.86
CA ARG A 29 10.71 -8.16 40.87
C ARG A 29 10.10 -8.33 39.49
N THR A 30 8.87 -8.83 39.43
CA THR A 30 8.17 -9.10 38.17
C THR A 30 6.92 -8.24 38.00
N CYS A 31 6.53 -8.04 36.75
CA CYS A 31 5.21 -7.51 36.41
C CYS A 31 4.12 -8.48 36.91
N ARG A 32 2.98 -7.93 37.37
CA ARG A 32 1.80 -8.72 37.79
C ARG A 32 1.25 -9.71 36.75
N TYR A 33 1.65 -9.58 35.49
CA TYR A 33 1.20 -10.43 34.38
C TYR A 33 2.29 -11.35 33.85
N PHE A 34 3.47 -11.40 34.49
CA PHE A 34 4.67 -12.01 33.94
C PHE A 34 4.48 -13.51 33.59
N GLU A 35 4.02 -14.32 34.53
CA GLU A 35 3.90 -15.78 34.39
C GLU A 35 2.94 -16.22 33.27
N GLY A 36 1.88 -15.45 33.01
CA GLY A 36 0.90 -15.72 31.95
C GLY A 36 1.13 -14.91 30.66
N CYS A 37 2.27 -14.23 30.54
CA CYS A 37 2.52 -13.35 29.41
C CYS A 37 3.05 -14.14 28.21
N LEU A 38 2.23 -14.27 27.15
CA LEU A 38 2.64 -14.88 25.89
C LEU A 38 3.93 -14.28 25.28
N LYS A 39 4.26 -13.01 25.57
CA LYS A 39 5.55 -12.43 25.14
C LYS A 39 6.75 -13.03 25.88
N GLN A 40 6.59 -13.38 27.16
CA GLN A 40 7.64 -14.04 27.94
C GLN A 40 7.79 -15.49 27.50
N GLN A 41 6.68 -16.19 27.22
CA GLN A 41 6.74 -17.53 26.64
C GLN A 41 7.49 -17.54 25.31
N ASN A 42 7.12 -16.65 24.37
CA ASN A 42 7.83 -16.53 23.09
C ASN A 42 9.31 -16.17 23.26
N ARG A 43 9.66 -15.35 24.28
CA ARG A 43 11.05 -15.03 24.60
C ARG A 43 11.86 -16.28 24.98
N ASN A 44 11.27 -17.20 25.74
CA ASN A 44 11.95 -18.45 26.10
C ASN A 44 12.14 -19.36 24.88
N GLU A 45 11.09 -19.52 24.06
CA GLU A 45 11.17 -20.30 22.81
C GLU A 45 12.23 -19.76 21.85
N VAL A 46 12.35 -18.43 21.76
CA VAL A 46 13.38 -17.74 20.97
C VAL A 46 14.79 -17.92 21.53
N ALA A 47 14.95 -17.96 22.87
CA ALA A 47 16.25 -18.13 23.50
C ALA A 47 16.86 -19.51 23.25
N ASP A 48 16.01 -20.52 23.06
CA ASP A 48 16.42 -21.91 22.80
C ASP A 48 16.59 -22.21 21.29
N ALA A 49 16.44 -21.22 20.41
CA ALA A 49 16.40 -21.42 18.95
C ALA A 49 17.72 -21.05 18.26
N ASP A 50 18.24 -21.95 17.41
CA ASP A 50 19.39 -21.66 16.54
C ASP A 50 19.01 -20.76 15.35
N VAL A 51 17.79 -20.95 14.81
CA VAL A 51 17.29 -20.26 13.62
C VAL A 51 15.93 -19.65 13.92
N ILE A 52 15.77 -18.38 13.55
CA ILE A 52 14.56 -17.64 13.87
C ILE A 52 13.97 -17.04 12.60
N VAL A 53 12.73 -17.39 12.32
CA VAL A 53 11.89 -16.70 11.32
C VAL A 53 11.19 -15.56 12.03
N ALA A 54 11.62 -14.33 11.76
CA ALA A 54 11.13 -13.15 12.45
C ALA A 54 10.32 -12.25 11.50
N PRO A 55 9.26 -11.59 12.01
CA PRO A 55 8.63 -10.50 11.26
C PRO A 55 9.63 -9.37 11.06
N TYR A 56 9.51 -8.59 9.98
CA TYR A 56 10.50 -7.54 9.71
C TYR A 56 10.74 -6.57 10.87
N ASP A 57 9.70 -6.26 11.65
CA ASP A 57 9.79 -5.27 12.73
C ASP A 57 10.77 -5.70 13.83
N ALA A 58 11.05 -7.00 13.93
CA ALA A 58 12.07 -7.53 14.83
C ALA A 58 13.44 -6.92 14.51
N LEU A 59 13.80 -6.73 13.23
CA LEU A 59 15.09 -6.15 12.83
C LEU A 59 15.37 -4.81 13.51
N PHE A 60 14.34 -4.00 13.77
CA PHE A 60 14.49 -2.67 14.36
C PHE A 60 14.20 -2.62 15.85
N THR A 61 13.36 -3.53 16.35
CA THR A 61 12.94 -3.55 17.76
C THR A 61 13.78 -4.50 18.62
N GLY A 62 14.57 -5.38 17.98
CA GLY A 62 15.29 -6.44 18.65
C GLY A 62 14.37 -7.62 18.97
N MET A 63 14.99 -8.72 19.38
CA MET A 63 14.31 -9.67 20.24
C MET A 63 14.80 -9.41 21.65
N ALA A 64 13.87 -9.41 22.58
CA ALA A 64 14.21 -9.32 23.97
C ALA A 64 14.76 -10.72 24.34
N VAL A 65 16.00 -11.05 23.99
CA VAL A 65 16.81 -12.22 24.40
C VAL A 65 18.27 -11.79 24.36
N GLU A 66 19.14 -12.43 25.14
CA GLU A 66 20.59 -12.24 24.97
C GLU A 66 21.07 -13.19 23.86
N ASN A 67 21.80 -12.65 22.88
CA ASN A 67 22.03 -13.25 21.56
C ASN A 67 23.29 -14.15 21.49
N SER A 68 23.55 -15.01 22.47
CA SER A 68 24.74 -15.86 22.39
C SER A 68 24.60 -17.03 21.42
N ASP A 69 23.39 -17.57 21.23
CA ASP A 69 23.21 -18.88 20.58
C ASP A 69 22.42 -18.84 19.26
N ILE A 70 21.86 -17.69 18.87
CA ILE A 70 21.14 -17.54 17.59
C ILE A 70 22.15 -17.51 16.45
N ALA A 71 22.10 -18.50 15.55
CA ALA A 71 22.98 -18.61 14.40
C ALA A 71 22.48 -17.86 13.15
N LEU A 72 21.16 -17.74 12.98
CA LEU A 72 20.56 -17.14 11.77
C LEU A 72 19.20 -16.50 12.05
N VAL A 73 18.99 -15.30 11.48
CA VAL A 73 17.68 -14.65 11.41
C VAL A 73 17.18 -14.65 9.97
N VAL A 74 15.96 -15.14 9.76
CA VAL A 74 15.26 -15.17 8.48
C VAL A 74 14.15 -14.12 8.49
N ILE A 75 14.14 -13.25 7.49
CA ILE A 75 13.10 -12.23 7.28
C ILE A 75 12.45 -12.50 5.93
N ASP A 76 11.16 -12.85 5.94
CA ASP A 76 10.39 -13.27 4.75
C ASP A 76 9.41 -12.18 4.29
N GLU A 77 9.94 -10.98 4.00
CA GLU A 77 9.18 -9.82 3.50
C GLU A 77 10.08 -8.59 3.30
N GLY A 78 9.66 -7.67 2.43
CA GLY A 78 10.27 -6.36 2.28
C GLY A 78 9.99 -5.47 3.51
N PHE A 79 11.04 -4.92 4.13
CA PHE A 79 10.92 -4.19 5.40
C PHE A 79 11.16 -2.68 5.30
N TRP A 80 11.62 -2.21 4.14
CA TRP A 80 12.12 -0.86 3.95
C TRP A 80 11.05 0.22 4.21
N GLN A 81 9.78 -0.03 3.89
CA GLN A 81 8.70 0.94 4.11
C GLN A 81 8.54 1.29 5.59
N ARG A 82 8.71 0.29 6.45
CA ARG A 82 8.52 0.37 7.91
C ARG A 82 9.76 0.84 8.64
N ALA A 83 10.89 0.83 7.93
CA ALA A 83 12.15 1.36 8.40
C ALA A 83 12.22 2.89 8.35
N VAL A 84 11.24 3.62 7.83
CA VAL A 84 11.25 5.10 7.95
C VAL A 84 10.76 5.50 9.34
N ARG A 85 11.63 6.15 10.12
CA ARG A 85 11.30 6.73 11.43
C ARG A 85 11.00 8.22 11.27
N ARG A 86 9.90 8.64 11.90
CA ARG A 86 9.47 10.03 11.96
C ARG A 86 9.50 10.50 13.40
N THR A 87 10.00 11.70 13.59
CA THR A 87 10.03 12.38 14.89
C THR A 87 9.36 13.73 14.70
N ASP A 88 8.27 13.94 15.43
CA ASP A 88 7.46 15.15 15.34
C ASP A 88 7.68 16.05 16.56
N LEU A 89 7.90 17.33 16.32
CA LEU A 89 7.98 18.39 17.32
C LEU A 89 7.11 19.57 16.89
N VAL A 90 6.77 20.44 17.84
CA VAL A 90 6.09 21.72 17.56
C VAL A 90 7.14 22.81 17.42
N VAL A 91 7.14 23.53 16.30
CA VAL A 91 8.12 24.57 15.97
C VAL A 91 8.09 25.68 17.01
N GLU A 92 6.90 26.09 17.45
CA GLU A 92 6.70 27.16 18.43
C GLU A 92 7.34 26.84 19.78
N SER A 93 7.36 25.55 20.15
CA SER A 93 7.96 25.06 21.39
C SER A 93 9.48 25.04 21.38
N LEU A 94 10.12 25.28 20.23
CA LEU A 94 11.58 25.32 20.13
C LEU A 94 12.12 26.56 20.85
N GLY A 95 12.90 26.32 21.91
CA GLY A 95 13.45 27.36 22.77
C GLY A 95 12.56 27.72 23.97
N GLU A 96 11.40 27.09 24.14
CA GLU A 96 10.66 27.17 25.39
C GLU A 96 11.40 26.40 26.49
N VAL A 97 11.52 27.01 27.66
CA VAL A 97 12.11 26.41 28.85
C VAL A 97 11.02 26.25 29.90
N SER A 98 10.73 25.01 30.31
CA SER A 98 9.64 24.71 31.24
C SER A 98 10.03 25.00 32.68
N VAL A 99 9.05 25.30 33.54
CA VAL A 99 9.21 25.34 35.01
C VAL A 99 9.68 23.99 35.54
N ALA A 100 9.30 22.87 34.90
CA ALA A 100 9.77 21.53 35.26
C ALA A 100 11.26 21.30 34.96
N ASP A 101 11.89 22.11 34.09
CA ASP A 101 13.33 22.09 33.85
C ASP A 101 14.11 22.81 34.97
N GLN A 102 13.42 23.54 35.85
CA GLN A 102 14.00 24.29 36.98
C GLN A 102 14.22 23.44 38.23
N ASP A 103 13.56 22.28 38.33
CA ASP A 103 13.50 21.45 39.55
C ASP A 103 14.66 20.44 39.67
N ALA A 104 15.66 20.52 38.78
CA ALA A 104 16.90 19.77 38.91
C ALA A 104 17.78 20.40 40.01
N GLY A 105 17.51 19.99 41.25
CA GLY A 105 18.33 20.34 42.41
C GLY A 105 19.82 20.02 42.20
N ALA A 106 20.67 20.93 42.72
CA ALA A 106 22.12 20.85 42.91
C ALA A 106 23.09 21.46 41.87
N LEU A 107 22.66 22.12 40.77
CA LEU A 107 23.59 22.74 39.80
C LEU A 107 23.15 24.12 39.25
N ARG A 108 22.70 25.03 40.13
CA ARG A 108 22.09 26.34 39.79
C ARG A 108 22.85 27.19 38.74
N ASN A 109 24.18 27.16 38.68
CA ASN A 109 24.93 27.97 37.70
C ASN A 109 25.10 27.30 36.32
N ARG A 110 25.26 25.97 36.26
CA ARG A 110 25.40 25.25 34.97
C ARG A 110 24.04 25.00 34.30
N THR A 111 22.96 24.91 35.08
CA THR A 111 21.60 24.82 34.54
C THR A 111 21.16 26.13 33.89
N THR A 112 21.52 27.28 34.45
CA THR A 112 21.13 28.60 33.91
C THR A 112 21.73 28.88 32.52
N ALA A 113 23.02 28.59 32.31
CA ALA A 113 23.66 28.74 30.99
C ALA A 113 23.05 27.80 29.94
N ALA A 114 22.85 26.53 30.30
CA ALA A 114 22.21 25.55 29.42
C ALA A 114 20.76 25.93 29.05
N MET A 115 20.01 26.51 29.98
CA MET A 115 18.66 27.03 29.72
C MET A 115 18.69 28.24 28.79
N ALA A 116 19.63 29.17 28.99
CA ALA A 116 19.81 30.32 28.12
C ALA A 116 20.20 29.90 26.69
N ASP A 117 21.10 28.92 26.55
CA ASP A 117 21.49 28.36 25.26
C ASP A 117 20.31 27.68 24.57
N ARG A 118 19.51 26.87 25.29
CA ARG A 118 18.28 26.27 24.74
C ARG A 118 17.33 27.33 24.20
N ALA A 119 17.07 28.38 24.96
CA ALA A 119 16.20 29.47 24.54
C ALA A 119 16.77 30.19 23.31
N ALA A 120 18.06 30.52 23.34
CA ALA A 120 18.72 31.28 22.28
C ALA A 120 18.81 30.50 20.96
N PHE A 121 19.36 29.28 20.99
CA PHE A 121 19.55 28.46 19.79
C PHE A 121 18.23 27.84 19.32
N GLY A 122 17.37 27.39 20.24
CA GLY A 122 16.01 26.95 19.89
C GLY A 122 15.22 28.05 19.18
N GLY A 123 15.30 29.29 19.68
CA GLY A 123 14.67 30.45 19.04
C GLY A 123 15.24 30.78 17.66
N ARG A 124 16.54 30.57 17.41
CA ARG A 124 17.16 30.70 16.08
C ARG A 124 16.62 29.66 15.11
N LEU A 125 16.59 28.38 15.51
CA LEU A 125 16.06 27.31 14.67
C LEU A 125 14.57 27.52 14.37
N ARG A 126 13.81 27.97 15.38
CA ARG A 126 12.41 28.37 15.22
C ARG A 126 12.25 29.42 14.13
N ARG A 127 13.05 30.49 14.16
CA ARG A 127 12.99 31.54 13.13
C ARG A 127 13.36 31.02 11.75
N ALA A 128 14.40 30.18 11.62
CA ALA A 128 14.76 29.55 10.35
C ALA A 128 13.58 28.76 9.75
N LEU A 129 12.92 27.93 10.57
CA LEU A 129 11.79 27.11 10.15
C LEU A 129 10.56 27.97 9.77
N LEU A 130 10.23 28.97 10.58
CA LEU A 130 9.07 29.84 10.33
C LEU A 130 9.28 30.76 9.13
N ALA A 131 10.48 31.33 8.96
CA ALA A 131 10.78 32.24 7.86
C ALA A 131 10.75 31.54 6.50
N GLN A 132 11.15 30.25 6.46
CA GLN A 132 11.11 29.45 5.26
C GLN A 132 9.69 28.98 4.90
N GLY A 133 8.85 28.75 5.90
CA GLY A 133 7.51 28.19 5.72
C GLY A 133 7.53 26.67 5.50
N SER A 134 6.42 26.12 5.03
CA SER A 134 6.25 24.68 4.85
C SER A 134 7.20 24.11 3.80
N GLY A 135 7.90 23.04 4.13
CA GLY A 135 8.89 22.43 3.23
C GLY A 135 10.12 21.88 3.97
N ALA A 136 11.10 21.38 3.20
CA ALA A 136 12.36 20.89 3.74
C ALA A 136 13.27 22.06 4.16
N LEU A 137 13.83 22.00 5.36
CA LEU A 137 14.78 22.99 5.86
C LEU A 137 16.01 23.05 4.96
N THR A 138 16.45 24.26 4.65
CA THR A 138 17.65 24.51 3.87
C THR A 138 18.84 24.86 4.76
N LYS A 139 20.02 24.47 4.30
CA LYS A 139 21.32 24.86 4.86
C LYS A 139 21.46 26.38 4.81
N THR A 140 21.07 27.02 3.72
CA THR A 140 21.09 28.48 3.58
C THR A 140 20.25 29.17 4.66
N ALA A 141 19.00 28.75 4.90
CA ALA A 141 18.17 29.33 5.96
C ALA A 141 18.75 29.08 7.36
N THR A 142 19.33 27.89 7.58
CA THR A 142 19.95 27.52 8.85
C THR A 142 21.17 28.40 9.16
N LEU A 143 22.05 28.60 8.18
CA LEU A 143 23.25 29.42 8.29
C LEU A 143 22.92 30.90 8.47
N ALA A 144 21.85 31.40 7.85
CA ALA A 144 21.41 32.79 8.00
C ALA A 144 21.04 33.15 9.45
N GLU A 145 20.55 32.18 10.24
CA GLU A 145 20.29 32.34 11.68
C GLU A 145 21.54 32.09 12.57
N GLY A 146 22.71 31.91 11.95
CA GLY A 146 23.97 31.70 12.64
C GLY A 146 24.09 30.33 13.32
N LEU A 147 23.36 29.32 12.84
CA LEU A 147 23.46 27.95 13.30
C LEU A 147 24.51 27.20 12.48
N THR A 148 25.59 26.77 13.12
CA THR A 148 26.63 25.94 12.51
C THR A 148 26.47 24.47 12.91
N ALA A 149 27.13 23.56 12.18
CA ALA A 149 27.18 22.15 12.58
C ALA A 149 27.79 21.97 13.98
N GLY A 150 28.76 22.82 14.36
CA GLY A 150 29.35 22.84 15.71
C GLY A 150 28.30 23.20 16.77
N THR A 151 27.62 24.33 16.61
CA THR A 151 26.60 24.77 17.58
C THR A 151 25.45 23.77 17.69
N CYS A 152 25.04 23.14 16.59
CA CYS A 152 24.00 22.13 16.62
C CYS A 152 24.45 20.87 17.37
N ARG A 153 25.71 20.43 17.22
CA ARG A 153 26.29 19.33 18.01
C ARG A 153 26.39 19.67 19.49
N ASP A 154 26.75 20.90 19.84
CA ASP A 154 26.76 21.36 21.24
C ASP A 154 25.34 21.32 21.84
N MET A 155 24.32 21.70 21.08
CA MET A 155 22.92 21.59 21.51
C MET A 155 22.50 20.15 21.79
N VAL A 156 22.97 19.16 21.02
CA VAL A 156 22.74 17.74 21.34
C VAL A 156 23.28 17.39 22.73
N GLN A 157 24.47 17.88 23.08
CA GLN A 157 25.08 17.65 24.38
C GLN A 157 24.32 18.36 25.51
N ILE A 158 23.86 19.58 25.27
CA ILE A 158 23.03 20.35 26.21
C ILE A 158 21.71 19.63 26.49
N GLU A 159 21.04 19.11 25.46
CA GLU A 159 19.82 18.32 25.64
C GLU A 159 20.09 17.01 26.39
N ALA A 160 21.17 16.30 26.05
CA ALA A 160 21.54 15.04 26.68
C ALA A 160 21.73 15.15 28.21
N ARG A 161 22.19 16.30 28.71
CA ARG A 161 22.31 16.56 30.17
C ARG A 161 20.97 16.59 30.91
N GLY A 162 19.86 16.73 30.19
CA GLY A 162 18.51 16.65 30.77
C GLY A 162 17.95 15.23 30.87
N LEU A 163 18.65 14.23 30.31
CA LEU A 163 18.26 12.83 30.45
C LEU A 163 18.51 12.38 31.90
N ASP A 164 17.54 11.69 32.47
CA ASP A 164 17.56 11.20 33.85
C ASP A 164 16.91 9.81 33.92
N ASP A 165 17.05 9.08 35.04
CA ASP A 165 16.34 7.81 35.24
C ASP A 165 14.84 8.09 35.46
N PRO A 166 13.93 7.57 34.60
CA PRO A 166 12.50 7.74 34.82
C PRO A 166 12.02 7.04 36.09
N GLY A 167 12.80 6.10 36.65
CA GLY A 167 12.43 5.33 37.83
C GLY A 167 11.41 4.23 37.53
N LEU A 168 11.26 3.84 36.26
CA LEU A 168 10.42 2.70 35.85
C LEU A 168 10.98 1.40 36.44
N ARG A 169 10.13 0.63 37.13
CA ARG A 169 10.45 -0.68 37.69
C ARG A 169 9.23 -1.61 37.57
N PRO A 170 9.43 -2.94 37.56
CA PRO A 170 8.33 -3.90 37.56
C PRO A 170 7.40 -3.72 38.77
N GLY A 171 6.09 -3.85 38.53
CA GLY A 171 5.08 -3.83 39.60
C GLY A 171 4.72 -2.44 40.16
N LEU A 172 5.24 -1.34 39.59
CA LEU A 172 4.86 0.02 40.03
C LEU A 172 3.36 0.28 39.91
N VAL A 173 2.80 0.92 40.93
CA VAL A 173 1.38 1.31 41.02
C VAL A 173 1.22 2.74 41.54
N GLY A 174 0.00 3.28 41.42
CA GLY A 174 -0.39 4.54 42.06
C GLY A 174 0.42 5.76 41.60
N HIS A 175 0.80 6.61 42.56
CA HIS A 175 1.49 7.87 42.29
C HIS A 175 2.89 7.68 41.70
N ALA A 176 3.67 6.73 42.22
CA ALA A 176 5.02 6.44 41.74
C ALA A 176 5.03 6.02 40.26
N ARG A 177 4.03 5.21 39.84
CA ARG A 177 3.84 4.85 38.43
C ARG A 177 3.57 6.08 37.55
N ARG A 178 2.65 6.95 37.97
CA ARG A 178 2.32 8.17 37.20
C ARG A 178 3.54 9.05 36.99
N LEU A 179 4.33 9.27 38.04
CA LEU A 179 5.54 10.09 37.97
C LEU A 179 6.60 9.46 37.04
N ALA A 180 6.79 8.15 37.11
CA ALA A 180 7.74 7.46 36.23
C ALA A 180 7.32 7.54 34.76
N VAL A 181 6.03 7.35 34.47
CA VAL A 181 5.46 7.49 33.12
C VAL A 181 5.63 8.92 32.59
N GLU A 182 5.31 9.94 33.39
CA GLU A 182 5.49 11.34 33.03
C GLU A 182 6.96 11.68 32.71
N ARG A 183 7.89 11.22 33.57
CA ARG A 183 9.33 11.38 33.35
C ARG A 183 9.80 10.70 32.07
N SER A 184 9.28 9.51 31.76
CA SER A 184 9.57 8.81 30.50
C SER A 184 9.18 9.61 29.26
N PHE A 185 8.00 10.24 29.26
CA PHE A 185 7.58 11.08 28.13
C PHE A 185 8.35 12.39 28.06
N ARG A 186 8.81 12.94 29.19
CA ARG A 186 9.76 14.06 29.20
C ARG A 186 11.10 13.66 28.55
N ILE A 187 11.61 12.48 28.86
CA ILE A 187 12.83 11.93 28.24
C ILE A 187 12.65 11.78 26.72
N ASP A 188 11.51 11.25 26.27
CA ASP A 188 11.20 11.11 24.83
C ASP A 188 11.26 12.47 24.11
N ARG A 189 10.67 13.53 24.70
CA ARG A 189 10.76 14.90 24.16
C ARG A 189 12.20 15.41 24.05
N ILE A 190 13.04 15.15 25.06
CA ILE A 190 14.46 15.51 25.04
C ILE A 190 15.17 14.80 23.87
N GLN A 191 14.89 13.51 23.69
CA GLN A 191 15.49 12.73 22.61
C GLN A 191 15.00 13.17 21.22
N HIS A 192 13.75 13.59 21.10
CA HIS A 192 13.25 14.18 19.85
C HIS A 192 14.00 15.47 19.50
N ARG A 193 14.24 16.36 20.48
CA ARG A 193 15.08 17.55 20.26
C ARG A 193 16.51 17.20 19.89
N MET A 194 17.12 16.22 20.57
CA MET A 194 18.45 15.72 20.20
C MET A 194 18.48 15.20 18.76
N THR A 195 17.43 14.51 18.33
CA THR A 195 17.28 13.99 16.96
C THR A 195 17.20 15.13 15.94
N LEU A 196 16.40 16.16 16.22
CA LEU A 196 16.32 17.37 15.40
C LEU A 196 17.68 18.05 15.30
N TRP A 197 18.37 18.30 16.41
CA TRP A 197 19.68 18.97 16.39
C TRP A 197 20.74 18.19 15.62
N ARG A 198 20.74 16.85 15.70
CA ARG A 198 21.63 16.01 14.88
C ARG A 198 21.32 16.15 13.39
N ALA A 199 20.04 16.07 13.01
CA ALA A 199 19.65 16.21 11.62
C ALA A 199 19.99 17.58 11.04
N VAL A 200 19.82 18.66 11.82
CA VAL A 200 20.23 20.02 11.42
C VAL A 200 21.77 20.12 11.33
N ALA A 201 22.52 19.51 12.24
CA ALA A 201 23.97 19.48 12.17
C ALA A 201 24.46 18.80 10.88
N ASP A 202 23.91 17.63 10.58
CA ASP A 202 24.23 16.87 9.37
C ASP A 202 23.86 17.66 8.09
N LEU A 203 22.71 18.35 8.07
CA LEU A 203 22.30 19.22 6.96
C LEU A 203 23.32 20.33 6.70
N VAL A 204 23.79 21.00 7.76
CA VAL A 204 24.77 22.09 7.63
C VAL A 204 26.15 21.57 7.19
N GLU A 205 26.54 20.37 7.62
CA GLU A 205 27.80 19.73 7.22
C GLU A 205 27.74 19.17 5.78
N GLY A 206 26.55 18.78 5.32
CA GLY A 206 26.30 18.25 3.98
C GLY A 206 26.61 19.22 2.84
N GLN A 207 26.77 18.67 1.64
CA GLN A 207 27.08 19.44 0.43
C GLN A 207 25.84 20.12 -0.19
N ALA A 208 24.72 19.41 -0.22
CA ALA A 208 23.47 19.92 -0.77
C ALA A 208 22.86 21.01 0.13
N ASP A 209 22.09 21.92 -0.47
CA ASP A 209 21.37 22.93 0.30
C ASP A 209 20.20 22.34 1.10
N THR A 210 19.69 21.15 0.73
CA THR A 210 18.75 20.40 1.55
C THR A 210 18.94 18.90 1.36
N ASP A 211 18.66 18.13 2.40
CA ASP A 211 18.66 16.65 2.39
C ASP A 211 17.26 16.06 2.62
N GLY A 212 16.23 16.92 2.71
CA GLY A 212 14.85 16.53 2.92
C GLY A 212 14.50 15.99 4.32
N ARG A 213 15.47 15.80 5.23
CA ARG A 213 15.22 15.09 6.51
C ARG A 213 14.50 15.93 7.54
N VAL A 214 14.77 17.23 7.61
CA VAL A 214 14.08 18.16 8.52
C VAL A 214 13.05 18.95 7.72
N ARG A 215 11.77 18.88 8.11
CA ARG A 215 10.68 19.50 7.34
C ARG A 215 9.66 20.19 8.22
N ALA A 216 9.28 21.42 7.88
CA ALA A 216 8.18 22.13 8.52
C ALA A 216 6.86 21.82 7.80
N GLY A 217 5.81 21.52 8.57
CA GLY A 217 4.44 21.39 8.06
C GLY A 217 3.74 22.74 7.89
N PRO A 218 2.55 22.77 7.28
CA PRO A 218 1.68 23.94 7.33
C PRO A 218 1.21 24.21 8.78
N PRO A 219 0.79 25.46 9.08
CA PRO A 219 0.18 25.76 10.36
C PRO A 219 -1.07 24.91 10.56
N ASP A 220 -1.21 24.33 11.74
CA ASP A 220 -2.41 23.63 12.15
C ASP A 220 -3.60 24.63 12.18
N PRO A 221 -4.73 24.33 11.52
CA PRO A 221 -5.85 25.27 11.41
C PRO A 221 -6.47 25.69 12.75
N GLY A 222 -6.36 24.85 13.79
CA GLY A 222 -6.97 25.11 15.10
C GLY A 222 -6.06 25.90 16.04
N SER A 223 -4.79 25.51 16.11
CA SER A 223 -3.80 26.08 17.04
C SER A 223 -2.92 27.16 16.43
N GLY A 224 -2.82 27.23 15.09
CA GLY A 224 -1.89 28.10 14.37
C GLY A 224 -0.42 27.67 14.50
N THR A 225 -0.14 26.55 15.18
CA THR A 225 1.22 26.04 15.41
C THR A 225 1.72 25.20 14.24
N HIS A 226 3.03 25.16 14.03
CA HIS A 226 3.66 24.38 12.97
C HIS A 226 4.29 23.11 13.54
N SER A 227 4.20 22.02 12.79
CA SER A 227 4.99 20.81 13.07
C SER A 227 6.36 20.91 12.40
N VAL A 228 7.40 20.39 13.06
CA VAL A 228 8.65 20.04 12.41
C VAL A 228 8.86 18.53 12.52
N GLN A 229 9.03 17.89 11.37
CA GLN A 229 9.26 16.46 11.25
C GLN A 229 10.73 16.22 10.95
N VAL A 230 11.31 15.24 11.63
CA VAL A 230 12.63 14.69 11.31
C VAL A 230 12.43 13.27 10.81
N VAL A 231 12.92 13.00 9.61
CA VAL A 231 12.82 11.70 8.95
C VAL A 231 14.19 11.06 8.86
N GLN A 232 14.30 9.79 9.24
CA GLN A 232 15.54 9.02 9.22
C GLN A 232 15.26 7.52 8.99
N PRO A 233 16.23 6.76 8.48
CA PRO A 233 16.10 5.32 8.41
C PRO A 233 16.22 4.74 9.83
N ALA A 234 15.48 3.67 10.09
CA ALA A 234 15.57 2.88 11.29
C ALA A 234 16.94 2.21 11.31
N ARG A 235 17.49 2.06 12.52
CA ARG A 235 18.73 1.33 12.71
C ARG A 235 18.38 -0.12 13.00
N VAL A 236 19.11 -1.03 12.36
CA VAL A 236 19.08 -2.43 12.78
C VAL A 236 19.50 -2.50 14.24
N HIS A 237 18.68 -3.21 15.01
CA HIS A 237 18.86 -3.39 16.43
C HIS A 237 20.21 -4.05 16.68
N HIS A 238 20.94 -3.60 17.70
CA HIS A 238 22.31 -4.04 17.95
C HIS A 238 22.45 -5.57 18.06
N ALA A 239 21.43 -6.23 18.64
CA ALA A 239 21.36 -7.68 18.74
C ALA A 239 21.48 -8.39 17.37
N PHE A 240 21.02 -7.77 16.27
CA PHE A 240 21.05 -8.35 14.93
C PHE A 240 22.17 -7.83 14.04
N ARG A 241 22.98 -6.85 14.50
CA ARG A 241 24.00 -6.24 13.65
C ARG A 241 25.11 -7.21 13.27
N ASP A 242 25.46 -8.09 14.19
CA ASP A 242 26.58 -9.03 14.04
C ASP A 242 26.09 -10.46 13.71
N LEU A 243 24.78 -10.65 13.54
CA LEU A 243 24.19 -11.94 13.19
C LEU A 243 24.00 -12.07 11.68
N PRO A 244 24.20 -13.27 11.11
CA PRO A 244 23.75 -13.56 9.76
C PRO A 244 22.25 -13.31 9.59
N VAL A 245 21.89 -12.55 8.56
CA VAL A 245 20.49 -12.28 8.17
C VAL A 245 20.25 -12.84 6.78
N LEU A 246 19.30 -13.76 6.66
CA LEU A 246 18.75 -14.20 5.38
C LEU A 246 17.48 -13.39 5.08
N HIS A 247 17.56 -12.49 4.10
CA HIS A 247 16.41 -11.70 3.64
C HIS A 247 15.80 -12.33 2.39
N LEU A 248 14.56 -12.83 2.53
CA LEU A 248 13.76 -13.36 1.44
C LEU A 248 12.72 -12.29 1.03
N ASP A 249 12.81 -11.85 -0.23
CA ASP A 249 11.87 -10.86 -0.79
C ASP A 249 11.74 -11.09 -2.30
N ALA A 250 10.52 -11.40 -2.75
CA ALA A 250 10.21 -11.66 -4.15
C ALA A 250 10.38 -10.42 -5.05
N THR A 251 10.47 -9.25 -4.46
CA THR A 251 10.52 -7.94 -5.11
C THR A 251 11.68 -7.08 -4.59
N LEU A 252 12.75 -7.73 -4.09
CA LEU A 252 13.88 -7.06 -3.48
C LEU A 252 14.49 -5.98 -4.38
N ARG A 253 14.62 -4.76 -3.83
CA ARG A 253 15.41 -3.67 -4.41
C ARG A 253 16.67 -3.46 -3.59
N SER A 254 17.79 -3.96 -4.09
CA SER A 254 19.06 -4.00 -3.36
C SER A 254 19.57 -2.63 -2.96
N GLU A 255 19.30 -1.59 -3.76
CA GLU A 255 19.73 -0.22 -3.45
C GLU A 255 18.96 0.38 -2.26
N ILE A 256 17.76 -0.13 -1.95
CA ILE A 256 17.01 0.27 -0.76
C ILE A 256 17.41 -0.62 0.42
N ALA A 257 17.40 -1.94 0.23
CA ALA A 257 17.70 -2.89 1.30
C ALA A 257 19.14 -2.72 1.83
N GLY A 258 20.10 -2.43 0.94
CA GLY A 258 21.50 -2.20 1.29
C GLY A 258 21.73 -0.97 2.18
N CYS A 259 20.81 0.00 2.20
CA CYS A 259 20.88 1.13 3.14
C CYS A 259 20.65 0.69 4.60
N LEU A 260 19.93 -0.42 4.80
CA LEU A 260 19.55 -0.94 6.11
C LEU A 260 20.39 -2.17 6.52
N LEU A 261 20.80 -2.97 5.54
CA LEU A 261 21.68 -4.12 5.70
C LEU A 261 22.97 -3.88 4.89
N PRO A 262 23.95 -3.15 5.44
CA PRO A 262 25.23 -2.94 4.79
C PRO A 262 25.91 -4.29 4.50
N GLY A 263 26.45 -4.46 3.29
CA GLY A 263 27.09 -5.71 2.88
C GLY A 263 26.13 -6.79 2.39
N LEU A 264 24.87 -6.46 2.10
CA LEU A 264 23.90 -7.39 1.53
C LEU A 264 24.41 -8.03 0.22
N GLU A 265 24.58 -9.35 0.24
CA GLU A 265 24.81 -10.16 -0.94
C GLU A 265 23.49 -10.64 -1.53
N VAL A 266 23.25 -10.35 -2.81
CA VAL A 266 21.97 -10.64 -3.47
C VAL A 266 22.10 -11.84 -4.39
N ARG A 267 21.20 -12.81 -4.23
CA ARG A 267 21.02 -13.94 -5.15
C ARG A 267 19.60 -13.88 -5.72
N THR A 268 19.49 -13.70 -7.02
CA THR A 268 18.21 -13.71 -7.72
C THR A 268 17.89 -15.11 -8.22
N VAL A 269 16.67 -15.59 -7.92
CA VAL A 269 16.14 -16.85 -8.45
C VAL A 269 14.98 -16.51 -9.39
N GLU A 270 15.21 -16.70 -10.68
CA GLU A 270 14.19 -16.49 -11.71
C GLU A 270 13.40 -17.78 -11.92
N ALA A 271 12.10 -17.74 -11.61
CA ALA A 271 11.21 -18.88 -11.78
C ALA A 271 10.24 -18.65 -12.95
N ALA A 272 10.14 -19.62 -13.84
CA ALA A 272 9.19 -19.57 -14.94
C ALA A 272 7.77 -19.91 -14.46
N ALA A 273 6.76 -19.21 -14.99
CA ALA A 273 5.34 -19.51 -14.82
C ALA A 273 4.70 -19.85 -16.18
N PRO A 274 5.02 -21.02 -16.78
CA PRO A 274 4.65 -21.32 -18.16
C PRO A 274 3.13 -21.46 -18.37
N ALA A 275 2.40 -21.89 -17.34
CA ALA A 275 0.94 -22.03 -17.37
C ALA A 275 0.19 -20.80 -16.80
N MET A 276 0.90 -19.69 -16.57
CA MET A 276 0.29 -18.40 -16.26
C MET A 276 0.18 -17.57 -17.52
N TRP A 277 -1.02 -17.06 -17.79
CA TRP A 277 -1.34 -16.22 -18.94
C TRP A 277 -1.60 -14.79 -18.48
N LEU A 278 -0.84 -13.81 -18.99
CA LEU A 278 -0.89 -12.41 -18.54
C LEU A 278 -1.38 -11.44 -19.62
N ARG A 279 -2.53 -10.80 -19.38
CA ARG A 279 -3.06 -9.69 -20.18
C ARG A 279 -2.87 -8.36 -19.48
N LEU A 280 -2.10 -7.47 -20.09
CA LEU A 280 -2.10 -6.05 -19.76
C LEU A 280 -3.20 -5.32 -20.54
N VAL A 281 -4.12 -4.73 -19.80
CA VAL A 281 -5.20 -3.88 -20.33
C VAL A 281 -4.85 -2.43 -20.02
N THR A 282 -4.40 -1.71 -21.04
CA THR A 282 -4.00 -0.29 -20.94
C THR A 282 -5.23 0.61 -20.89
N GLY A 283 -5.16 1.68 -20.09
CA GLY A 283 -6.30 2.56 -19.81
C GLY A 283 -6.16 3.30 -18.49
N ARG A 284 -7.08 4.25 -18.26
CA ARG A 284 -7.07 5.11 -17.06
C ARG A 284 -7.81 4.46 -15.90
N PHE A 285 -7.16 3.54 -15.19
CA PHE A 285 -7.73 2.84 -14.02
C PHE A 285 -7.31 3.41 -12.66
N GLY A 286 -6.90 4.68 -12.60
CA GLY A 286 -6.57 5.33 -11.33
C GLY A 286 -7.81 5.50 -10.45
N LYS A 287 -7.64 5.50 -9.12
CA LYS A 287 -8.72 5.66 -8.13
C LYS A 287 -9.72 6.77 -8.48
N GLY A 288 -9.24 7.95 -8.88
CA GLY A 288 -10.10 9.07 -9.27
C GLY A 288 -10.93 8.82 -10.53
N ALA A 289 -10.38 8.10 -11.51
CA ALA A 289 -11.09 7.74 -12.74
C ALA A 289 -12.15 6.66 -12.50
N LEU A 290 -11.84 5.67 -11.65
CA LEU A 290 -12.78 4.61 -11.27
C LEU A 290 -13.99 5.17 -10.52
N LEU A 291 -13.76 6.08 -9.57
CA LEU A 291 -14.84 6.65 -8.75
C LEU A 291 -15.62 7.77 -9.46
N GLY A 292 -15.02 8.41 -10.47
CA GLY A 292 -15.67 9.42 -11.32
C GLY A 292 -16.27 10.62 -10.56
N ARG A 293 -16.94 11.51 -11.29
CA ARG A 293 -17.93 12.46 -10.72
C ARG A 293 -19.31 11.86 -10.95
N ARG A 294 -20.23 11.99 -9.98
CA ARG A 294 -21.60 11.42 -9.98
C ARG A 294 -22.47 11.75 -11.22
N SER A 295 -22.03 12.64 -12.10
CA SER A 295 -22.78 13.15 -13.26
C SER A 295 -22.65 12.33 -14.56
N GLU A 296 -21.78 11.33 -14.62
CA GLU A 296 -21.72 10.41 -15.78
C GLU A 296 -22.75 9.28 -15.63
N ALA A 297 -23.53 9.03 -16.69
CA ALA A 297 -24.65 8.07 -16.67
C ALA A 297 -24.24 6.62 -16.34
N ARG A 298 -22.96 6.25 -16.52
CA ARG A 298 -22.36 4.98 -16.09
C ARG A 298 -20.84 5.15 -15.96
N GLY A 299 -20.29 4.92 -14.77
CA GLY A 299 -18.86 5.13 -14.49
C GLY A 299 -17.98 3.92 -14.81
N LEU A 300 -16.68 4.15 -15.02
CA LEU A 300 -15.66 3.14 -15.35
C LEU A 300 -15.66 1.94 -14.38
N LEU A 301 -15.92 2.16 -13.08
CA LEU A 301 -15.99 1.07 -12.09
C LEU A 301 -17.09 0.05 -12.43
N LEU A 302 -18.25 0.49 -12.91
CA LEU A 302 -19.33 -0.42 -13.30
C LEU A 302 -18.95 -1.25 -14.53
N ASP A 303 -18.19 -0.66 -15.46
CA ASP A 303 -17.68 -1.41 -16.61
C ASP A 303 -16.62 -2.43 -16.19
N CYS A 304 -15.79 -2.12 -15.19
CA CYS A 304 -14.88 -3.10 -14.60
C CYS A 304 -15.65 -4.24 -13.90
N VAL A 305 -16.76 -3.93 -13.21
CA VAL A 305 -17.64 -4.94 -12.59
C VAL A 305 -18.22 -5.89 -13.64
N ASP A 306 -18.73 -5.37 -14.75
CA ASP A 306 -19.24 -6.22 -15.83
C ASP A 306 -18.13 -7.01 -16.52
N TYR A 307 -16.92 -6.45 -16.63
CA TYR A 307 -15.76 -7.17 -17.12
C TYR A 307 -15.42 -8.36 -16.23
N VAL A 308 -15.40 -8.17 -14.91
CA VAL A 308 -15.18 -9.23 -13.93
C VAL A 308 -16.28 -10.28 -14.01
N ARG A 309 -17.56 -9.89 -14.05
CA ARG A 309 -18.70 -10.82 -14.22
C ARG A 309 -18.53 -11.70 -15.44
N TRP A 310 -18.06 -11.12 -16.56
CA TRP A 310 -17.75 -11.88 -17.77
C TRP A 310 -16.62 -12.89 -17.55
N GLN A 311 -15.50 -12.48 -16.95
CA GLN A 311 -14.36 -13.38 -16.72
C GLN A 311 -14.70 -14.53 -15.76
N VAL A 312 -15.43 -14.23 -14.68
CA VAL A 312 -15.89 -15.24 -13.72
C VAL A 312 -16.76 -16.29 -14.41
N ARG A 313 -17.66 -15.85 -15.30
CA ARG A 313 -18.52 -16.78 -16.02
C ARG A 313 -17.75 -17.67 -16.99
N ARG A 314 -16.70 -17.13 -17.61
CA ARG A 314 -15.80 -17.86 -18.53
C ARG A 314 -14.92 -18.87 -17.80
N LEU A 315 -14.47 -18.53 -16.60
CA LEU A 315 -13.56 -19.35 -15.79
C LEU A 315 -14.28 -20.33 -14.85
N ALA A 316 -15.62 -20.33 -14.83
CA ALA A 316 -16.42 -21.24 -14.02
C ALA A 316 -16.09 -22.72 -14.34
N PRO A 317 -16.03 -23.61 -13.33
CA PRO A 317 -16.36 -23.39 -11.91
C PRO A 317 -15.24 -22.75 -11.07
N GLY A 318 -14.11 -22.36 -11.67
CA GLY A 318 -12.99 -21.72 -10.97
C GLY A 318 -13.35 -20.35 -10.39
N ARG A 319 -12.68 -20.00 -9.28
CA ARG A 319 -12.83 -18.69 -8.62
C ARG A 319 -11.94 -17.63 -9.28
N VAL A 320 -12.36 -16.37 -9.18
CA VAL A 320 -11.57 -15.21 -9.62
C VAL A 320 -11.23 -14.32 -8.43
N LEU A 321 -9.97 -13.98 -8.26
CA LEU A 321 -9.52 -12.98 -7.29
C LEU A 321 -9.52 -11.59 -7.94
N VAL A 322 -10.20 -10.63 -7.34
CA VAL A 322 -10.16 -9.22 -7.75
C VAL A 322 -9.36 -8.43 -6.72
N ILE A 323 -8.35 -7.69 -7.19
CA ILE A 323 -7.53 -6.82 -6.35
C ILE A 323 -7.66 -5.39 -6.85
N THR A 324 -8.05 -4.45 -5.97
CA THR A 324 -8.26 -3.05 -6.36
C THR A 324 -8.06 -2.07 -5.19
N HIS A 325 -8.42 -0.80 -5.37
CA HIS A 325 -8.41 0.17 -4.28
C HIS A 325 -9.50 -0.17 -3.24
N VAL A 326 -9.21 0.06 -1.95
CA VAL A 326 -10.17 -0.11 -0.83
C VAL A 326 -11.56 0.46 -1.14
N ALA A 327 -11.60 1.68 -1.70
CA ALA A 327 -12.84 2.37 -2.02
C ALA A 327 -13.67 1.73 -3.15
N CYS A 328 -13.07 0.86 -3.97
CA CYS A 328 -13.71 0.17 -5.09
C CYS A 328 -14.05 -1.29 -4.76
N GLU A 329 -13.42 -1.87 -3.74
CA GLU A 329 -13.53 -3.30 -3.39
C GLU A 329 -14.99 -3.77 -3.24
N ALA A 330 -15.80 -2.97 -2.55
CA ALA A 330 -17.21 -3.29 -2.29
C ALA A 330 -18.04 -3.53 -3.56
N ALA A 331 -17.66 -2.94 -4.70
CA ALA A 331 -18.38 -3.11 -5.96
C ALA A 331 -18.30 -4.53 -6.53
N PHE A 332 -17.34 -5.34 -6.07
CA PHE A 332 -17.09 -6.70 -6.58
C PHE A 332 -17.53 -7.81 -5.62
N LYS A 333 -17.81 -7.49 -4.34
CA LYS A 333 -18.04 -8.48 -3.27
C LYS A 333 -19.23 -9.41 -3.52
N ASP A 334 -20.29 -8.90 -4.14
CA ASP A 334 -21.52 -9.64 -4.34
C ASP A 334 -21.54 -10.44 -5.65
N ILE A 335 -20.41 -10.51 -6.38
CA ILE A 335 -20.31 -11.30 -7.61
C ILE A 335 -20.05 -12.78 -7.24
N PRO A 336 -20.95 -13.72 -7.55
CA PRO A 336 -20.74 -15.13 -7.24
C PRO A 336 -19.47 -15.68 -7.90
N GLY A 337 -18.63 -16.39 -7.15
CA GLY A 337 -17.34 -16.91 -7.65
C GLY A 337 -16.18 -15.92 -7.61
N VAL A 338 -16.40 -14.71 -7.09
CA VAL A 338 -15.34 -13.72 -6.84
C VAL A 338 -14.91 -13.72 -5.39
N VAL A 339 -13.61 -13.59 -5.17
CA VAL A 339 -13.02 -13.17 -3.89
C VAL A 339 -12.31 -11.84 -4.10
N THR A 340 -12.34 -10.96 -3.10
CA THR A 340 -11.78 -9.60 -3.22
C THR A 340 -10.64 -9.38 -2.24
N LEU A 341 -9.66 -8.59 -2.68
CA LEU A 341 -8.64 -7.95 -1.86
C LEU A 341 -8.49 -6.50 -2.27
N HIS A 342 -7.76 -5.74 -1.45
CA HIS A 342 -7.31 -4.41 -1.81
C HIS A 342 -5.81 -4.23 -1.63
N PHE A 343 -5.23 -3.31 -2.39
CA PHE A 343 -3.80 -2.96 -2.30
C PHE A 343 -3.39 -2.65 -0.86
N ASN A 344 -2.22 -3.13 -0.45
CA ASN A 344 -1.64 -3.09 0.90
C ASN A 344 -2.31 -3.99 1.96
N ALA A 345 -3.30 -4.80 1.60
CA ALA A 345 -3.91 -5.80 2.50
C ALA A 345 -3.69 -7.24 2.05
N VAL A 346 -2.66 -7.44 1.24
CA VAL A 346 -2.37 -8.70 0.57
C VAL A 346 -1.31 -9.53 1.32
N ALA A 347 -0.48 -8.87 2.14
CA ALA A 347 0.53 -9.50 2.98
C ALA A 347 -0.08 -10.46 4.02
N GLY A 348 0.54 -11.63 4.19
CA GLY A 348 0.14 -12.65 5.17
C GLY A 348 -1.08 -13.51 4.82
N LEU A 349 -1.68 -13.36 3.64
CA LEU A 349 -2.82 -14.18 3.20
C LEU A 349 -2.39 -15.27 2.20
N ASP A 350 -2.70 -16.53 2.53
CA ASP A 350 -2.37 -17.73 1.73
C ASP A 350 -3.61 -18.49 1.20
N GLY A 351 -4.65 -17.75 0.80
CA GLY A 351 -5.96 -18.33 0.44
C GLY A 351 -6.27 -18.44 -1.06
N TYR A 352 -5.32 -18.13 -1.94
CA TYR A 352 -5.60 -17.83 -3.36
C TYR A 352 -4.81 -18.67 -4.37
N GLY A 353 -4.07 -19.68 -3.91
CA GLY A 353 -3.26 -20.55 -4.75
C GLY A 353 -4.05 -21.38 -5.77
N ASP A 354 -5.36 -21.50 -5.60
CA ASP A 354 -6.29 -22.33 -6.38
C ASP A 354 -7.21 -21.53 -7.33
N VAL A 355 -7.13 -20.19 -7.35
CA VAL A 355 -8.00 -19.38 -8.21
C VAL A 355 -7.71 -19.64 -9.69
N ALA A 356 -8.74 -19.64 -10.55
CA ALA A 356 -8.54 -19.81 -11.99
C ALA A 356 -8.11 -18.49 -12.66
N GLY A 357 -8.41 -17.34 -12.04
CA GLY A 357 -7.94 -16.06 -12.54
C GLY A 357 -7.77 -14.97 -11.48
N ILE A 358 -6.98 -13.96 -11.84
CA ILE A 358 -6.77 -12.74 -11.08
C ILE A 358 -7.11 -11.55 -11.99
N VAL A 359 -7.90 -10.61 -11.48
CA VAL A 359 -8.16 -9.32 -12.13
C VAL A 359 -7.69 -8.21 -11.20
N VAL A 360 -6.57 -7.59 -11.54
CA VAL A 360 -6.04 -6.42 -10.82
C VAL A 360 -6.57 -5.15 -11.49
N VAL A 361 -7.28 -4.31 -10.74
CA VAL A 361 -7.92 -3.09 -11.26
C VAL A 361 -7.27 -1.85 -10.62
N GLY A 362 -6.48 -1.14 -11.43
CA GLY A 362 -5.72 0.02 -11.01
C GLY A 362 -4.33 -0.33 -10.50
N ARG A 363 -3.73 0.59 -9.74
CA ARG A 363 -2.42 0.41 -9.10
C ARG A 363 -2.23 1.35 -7.90
N PRO A 364 -1.42 0.98 -6.90
CA PRO A 364 -1.03 1.87 -5.82
C PRO A 364 0.03 2.87 -6.32
N LEU A 365 -0.41 4.03 -6.80
CA LEU A 365 0.49 5.12 -7.18
C LEU A 365 0.61 6.13 -6.02
N PRO A 366 1.78 6.25 -5.36
CA PRO A 366 1.98 7.24 -4.30
C PRO A 366 1.94 8.67 -4.85
N ARG A 367 1.59 9.66 -4.03
CA ARG A 367 1.78 11.07 -4.41
C ARG A 367 3.24 11.47 -4.23
N ASP A 368 3.66 12.57 -4.86
CA ASP A 368 5.03 13.10 -4.67
C ASP A 368 5.33 13.30 -3.18
N THR A 369 4.37 13.85 -2.43
CA THR A 369 4.51 14.06 -0.97
C THR A 369 4.61 12.77 -0.15
N ASP A 370 4.11 11.65 -0.67
CA ASP A 370 4.25 10.34 -0.01
C ASP A 370 5.64 9.72 -0.26
N LEU A 371 6.36 10.15 -1.32
CA LEU A 371 7.70 9.68 -1.67
C LEU A 371 8.81 10.41 -0.92
N GLU A 372 8.63 11.71 -0.65
CA GLU A 372 9.66 12.55 -0.02
C GLU A 372 10.26 11.97 1.27
N PRO A 373 9.49 11.36 2.22
CA PRO A 373 10.07 10.79 3.43
C PRO A 373 11.02 9.62 3.13
N PHE A 374 10.76 8.83 2.09
CA PHE A 374 11.64 7.72 1.70
C PHE A 374 12.92 8.24 1.05
N CYS A 375 12.81 9.22 0.15
CA CYS A 375 13.97 9.88 -0.44
C CYS A 375 14.86 10.54 0.63
N ALA A 376 14.26 11.25 1.57
CA ALA A 376 14.99 11.87 2.67
C ALA A 376 15.68 10.84 3.58
N ALA A 377 14.99 9.75 3.94
CA ALA A 377 15.53 8.72 4.83
C ALA A 377 16.68 7.92 4.20
N PHE A 378 16.55 7.54 2.94
CA PHE A 378 17.46 6.56 2.33
C PHE A 378 18.43 7.16 1.32
N ALA A 379 18.05 8.25 0.64
CA ALA A 379 18.88 8.91 -0.35
C ALA A 379 19.45 10.25 0.15
N HIS A 380 18.98 10.78 1.30
CA HIS A 380 19.34 12.11 1.80
C HIS A 380 19.07 13.21 0.76
N GLU A 381 17.94 13.11 0.07
CA GLU A 381 17.52 14.00 -1.01
C GLU A 381 16.10 14.51 -0.78
N ALA A 382 15.85 15.78 -1.12
CA ALA A 382 14.51 16.29 -1.39
C ALA A 382 14.23 16.08 -2.90
N PRO A 383 13.29 15.19 -3.29
CA PRO A 383 13.06 14.90 -4.70
C PRO A 383 12.40 16.09 -5.41
N GLU A 384 12.94 16.44 -6.58
CA GLU A 384 12.36 17.47 -7.47
C GLU A 384 11.66 16.85 -8.69
N GLY A 385 10.85 17.66 -9.36
CA GLY A 385 10.06 17.26 -10.53
C GLY A 385 8.75 16.59 -10.13
N GLY A 386 8.18 15.80 -11.04
CA GLY A 386 6.97 15.04 -10.74
C GLY A 386 6.76 13.88 -11.70
N TYR A 387 5.54 13.36 -11.73
CA TYR A 387 5.18 12.28 -12.63
C TYR A 387 5.10 12.70 -14.10
N ARG A 388 5.71 11.90 -14.97
CA ARG A 388 5.58 12.00 -16.43
C ARG A 388 5.11 10.69 -17.02
N SER A 389 4.31 10.80 -18.07
CA SER A 389 3.90 9.64 -18.86
C SER A 389 4.96 9.32 -19.89
N GLU A 390 5.46 8.10 -19.85
CA GLU A 390 6.45 7.58 -20.78
C GLU A 390 5.90 6.38 -21.54
N ARG A 391 6.41 6.16 -22.76
CA ARG A 391 6.17 4.91 -23.50
C ARG A 391 7.30 3.95 -23.19
N VAL A 392 6.97 2.79 -22.65
CA VAL A 392 7.91 1.76 -22.22
C VAL A 392 7.60 0.47 -22.98
N GLY A 393 8.64 -0.28 -23.33
CA GLY A 393 8.48 -1.61 -23.92
C GLY A 393 8.16 -2.66 -22.85
N VAL A 394 7.16 -3.49 -23.10
CA VAL A 394 6.89 -4.72 -22.34
C VAL A 394 7.23 -5.94 -23.18
N ARG A 395 7.76 -6.98 -22.53
CA ARG A 395 8.16 -8.24 -23.19
C ARG A 395 6.95 -9.14 -23.40
N MET A 396 6.80 -9.65 -24.61
CA MET A 396 5.76 -10.58 -25.00
C MET A 396 6.26 -12.03 -24.99
N ARG A 397 5.35 -13.00 -24.84
CA ARG A 397 5.68 -14.43 -24.85
C ARG A 397 6.26 -14.92 -26.18
N ASP A 398 5.87 -14.30 -27.29
CA ASP A 398 6.43 -14.57 -28.63
C ASP A 398 7.85 -14.02 -28.84
N GLY A 399 8.47 -13.47 -27.78
CA GLY A 399 9.80 -12.85 -27.83
C GLY A 399 9.81 -11.41 -28.34
N SER A 400 8.68 -10.89 -28.85
CA SER A 400 8.57 -9.51 -29.30
C SER A 400 8.38 -8.53 -28.15
N SER A 401 8.38 -7.24 -28.46
CA SER A 401 8.03 -6.17 -27.51
C SER A 401 6.79 -5.43 -27.98
N ARG A 402 6.00 -4.93 -27.02
CA ARG A 402 4.87 -4.01 -27.28
C ARG A 402 5.02 -2.76 -26.43
N SER A 403 4.53 -1.63 -26.93
CA SER A 403 4.56 -0.39 -26.17
C SER A 403 3.39 -0.33 -25.18
N ALA A 404 3.69 0.08 -23.95
CA ALA A 404 2.73 0.44 -22.93
C ALA A 404 3.04 1.86 -22.44
N ARG A 405 2.04 2.53 -21.86
CA ARG A 405 2.27 3.77 -21.12
C ARG A 405 2.57 3.44 -19.67
N ALA A 406 3.53 4.14 -19.06
CA ALA A 406 3.79 4.08 -17.63
C ALA A 406 3.96 5.50 -17.09
N LEU A 407 3.52 5.75 -15.85
CA LEU A 407 3.91 6.96 -15.14
C LEU A 407 5.21 6.69 -14.39
N ARG A 408 6.21 7.52 -14.64
CA ARG A 408 7.53 7.50 -13.98
C ARG A 408 7.77 8.85 -13.32
N HIS A 409 8.50 8.86 -12.22
CA HIS A 409 8.91 10.10 -11.57
C HIS A 409 10.25 10.58 -12.16
N GLU A 410 10.42 11.90 -12.33
CA GLU A 410 11.64 12.48 -12.91
C GLU A 410 12.87 12.29 -12.00
N SER A 411 12.73 12.54 -10.70
CA SER A 411 13.77 12.17 -9.72
C SER A 411 13.98 10.65 -9.68
N LYS A 412 15.25 10.23 -9.81
CA LYS A 412 15.67 8.82 -9.78
C LYS A 412 15.40 8.15 -8.43
N SER A 413 15.61 8.86 -7.32
CA SER A 413 15.33 8.34 -5.97
C SER A 413 13.83 8.15 -5.76
N ALA A 414 13.02 9.15 -6.16
CA ALA A 414 11.57 9.07 -6.11
C ALA A 414 11.00 7.98 -7.03
N GLU A 415 11.54 7.80 -8.25
CA GLU A 415 11.13 6.71 -9.14
C GLU A 415 11.43 5.34 -8.54
N ARG A 416 12.58 5.18 -7.86
CA ARG A 416 12.92 3.93 -7.18
C ARG A 416 11.86 3.57 -6.14
N PHE A 417 11.44 4.52 -5.31
CA PHE A 417 10.41 4.30 -4.30
C PHE A 417 9.00 4.19 -4.90
N ARG A 418 8.69 4.93 -5.96
CA ARG A 418 7.44 4.75 -6.71
C ARG A 418 7.35 3.33 -7.23
N ALA A 419 8.40 2.83 -7.88
CA ALA A 419 8.45 1.46 -8.40
C ALA A 419 8.32 0.44 -7.25
N ALA A 420 8.97 0.70 -6.12
CA ALA A 420 8.88 -0.15 -4.93
C ALA A 420 7.48 -0.21 -4.28
N ILE A 421 6.69 0.85 -4.41
CA ILE A 421 5.30 0.90 -3.89
C ILE A 421 4.31 0.39 -4.92
N CYS A 422 4.55 0.72 -6.19
CA CYS A 422 3.58 0.54 -7.27
C CYS A 422 3.80 -0.77 -8.03
N ASP A 423 5.00 -0.98 -8.58
CA ASP A 423 5.27 -2.09 -9.48
C ASP A 423 5.43 -3.39 -8.67
N ASP A 424 6.11 -3.29 -7.52
CA ASP A 424 6.39 -4.44 -6.65
C ASP A 424 5.10 -4.95 -5.96
N GLU A 425 4.21 -4.07 -5.51
CA GLU A 425 2.90 -4.49 -4.97
C GLU A 425 2.09 -5.24 -6.05
N LEU A 426 2.09 -4.75 -7.29
CA LEU A 426 1.40 -5.46 -8.40
C LEU A 426 2.02 -6.82 -8.70
N LEU A 427 3.35 -6.96 -8.59
CA LEU A 427 4.01 -8.27 -8.73
C LEU A 427 3.57 -9.23 -7.61
N GLN A 428 3.49 -8.73 -6.37
CA GLN A 428 3.02 -9.51 -5.23
C GLN A 428 1.54 -9.90 -5.33
N ASP A 429 0.70 -8.99 -5.83
CA ASP A 429 -0.72 -9.20 -6.12
C ASP A 429 -0.92 -10.35 -7.12
N ILE A 430 -0.17 -10.32 -8.23
CA ILE A 430 -0.16 -11.37 -9.25
C ILE A 430 0.37 -12.68 -8.64
N GLY A 431 1.41 -12.60 -7.81
CA GLY A 431 2.03 -13.73 -7.12
C GLY A 431 1.06 -14.54 -6.25
N ARG A 432 -0.07 -13.95 -5.81
CA ARG A 432 -1.09 -14.65 -4.99
C ARG A 432 -1.71 -15.84 -5.69
N GLY A 433 -1.77 -15.83 -7.02
CA GLY A 433 -2.27 -16.96 -7.80
C GLY A 433 -1.31 -18.15 -7.85
N ARG A 434 -0.09 -17.98 -7.30
CA ARG A 434 0.99 -18.97 -7.31
C ARG A 434 1.28 -19.49 -8.71
N GLY A 435 1.42 -18.57 -9.68
CA GLY A 435 1.59 -18.87 -11.11
C GLY A 435 2.74 -19.84 -11.41
N ILE A 436 3.83 -19.79 -10.63
CA ILE A 436 4.99 -20.69 -10.73
C ILE A 436 4.60 -22.15 -10.47
N ASN A 437 3.61 -22.39 -9.61
CA ASN A 437 3.15 -23.73 -9.24
C ASN A 437 2.07 -24.27 -10.18
N ARG A 438 1.71 -23.54 -11.24
CA ARG A 438 0.65 -23.93 -12.17
C ARG A 438 1.19 -24.77 -13.32
N THR A 439 0.30 -25.62 -13.82
CA THR A 439 0.50 -26.57 -14.92
C THR A 439 -0.58 -26.35 -15.98
N ALA A 440 -0.46 -27.04 -17.11
CA ALA A 440 -1.46 -26.98 -18.17
C ALA A 440 -2.87 -27.43 -17.72
N ASP A 441 -2.97 -28.27 -16.68
CA ASP A 441 -4.25 -28.77 -16.16
C ASP A 441 -4.91 -27.81 -15.17
N ASN A 442 -4.18 -26.85 -14.63
CA ASN A 442 -4.68 -25.84 -13.68
C ASN A 442 -4.14 -24.43 -13.98
N PRO A 443 -4.30 -23.92 -15.22
CA PRO A 443 -3.70 -22.66 -15.63
C PRO A 443 -4.24 -21.48 -14.82
N LEU A 444 -3.47 -20.39 -14.78
CA LEU A 444 -3.84 -19.15 -14.13
C LEU A 444 -3.97 -18.03 -15.17
N GLU A 445 -5.12 -17.37 -15.23
CA GLU A 445 -5.31 -16.19 -16.08
C GLU A 445 -5.23 -14.88 -15.30
N VAL A 446 -4.31 -14.01 -15.66
CA VAL A 446 -4.07 -12.72 -15.00
C VAL A 446 -4.45 -11.57 -15.93
N HIS A 447 -5.32 -10.69 -15.45
CA HIS A 447 -5.76 -9.49 -16.14
C HIS A 447 -5.33 -8.27 -15.33
N LEU A 448 -4.37 -7.50 -15.86
CA LEU A 448 -3.86 -6.30 -15.23
C LEU A 448 -4.44 -5.06 -15.93
N LEU A 449 -5.45 -4.46 -15.31
CA LEU A 449 -6.11 -3.25 -15.80
C LEU A 449 -5.38 -2.02 -15.22
N ALA A 450 -4.27 -1.64 -15.85
CA ALA A 450 -3.44 -0.50 -15.45
C ALA A 450 -2.47 -0.06 -16.57
N ASP A 451 -2.09 1.22 -16.58
CA ASP A 451 -1.02 1.74 -17.45
C ASP A 451 0.37 1.51 -16.83
N VAL A 452 0.85 0.26 -16.80
CA VAL A 452 2.13 -0.10 -16.17
C VAL A 452 3.01 -0.93 -17.10
N ALA A 453 4.30 -1.02 -16.77
CA ALA A 453 5.26 -1.88 -17.44
C ALA A 453 5.99 -2.71 -16.38
N LEU A 454 5.42 -3.88 -16.06
CA LEU A 454 6.01 -4.82 -15.11
C LEU A 454 7.08 -5.69 -15.79
N PRO A 455 8.10 -6.16 -15.07
CA PRO A 455 9.14 -7.06 -15.60
C PRO A 455 8.64 -8.51 -15.76
N LEU A 456 7.42 -8.69 -16.27
CA LEU A 456 6.81 -9.99 -16.55
C LEU A 456 6.73 -10.25 -18.06
N ILE A 457 6.61 -11.51 -18.42
CA ILE A 457 6.29 -11.92 -19.79
C ILE A 457 4.79 -11.79 -19.98
N HIS A 458 4.39 -10.98 -20.95
CA HIS A 458 2.99 -10.72 -21.29
C HIS A 458 2.53 -11.60 -22.44
N ASP A 459 1.32 -12.09 -22.36
CA ASP A 459 0.66 -12.81 -23.44
C ASP A 459 -0.13 -11.87 -24.35
N GLN A 460 -0.71 -10.82 -23.77
CA GLN A 460 -1.50 -9.86 -24.50
C GLN A 460 -1.36 -8.45 -23.93
N VAL A 461 -1.28 -7.46 -24.82
CA VAL A 461 -1.38 -6.03 -24.49
C VAL A 461 -2.48 -5.43 -25.34
N VAL A 462 -3.52 -4.90 -24.69
CA VAL A 462 -4.73 -4.37 -25.36
C VAL A 462 -5.14 -3.04 -24.73
N ALA A 463 -5.84 -2.21 -25.50
CA ALA A 463 -6.51 -1.03 -24.97
C ALA A 463 -7.84 -1.42 -24.30
N TRP A 464 -8.21 -0.71 -23.23
CA TRP A 464 -9.46 -0.93 -22.51
C TRP A 464 -10.66 -0.91 -23.44
N GLU A 465 -10.71 0.04 -24.38
CA GLU A 465 -11.82 0.24 -25.31
C GLU A 465 -12.09 -0.99 -26.18
N THR A 466 -11.07 -1.83 -26.42
CA THR A 466 -11.20 -3.07 -27.20
C THR A 466 -11.84 -4.20 -26.40
N VAL A 467 -11.66 -4.21 -25.08
CA VAL A 467 -12.08 -5.31 -24.20
C VAL A 467 -13.14 -4.91 -23.19
N ALA A 468 -13.49 -3.62 -23.14
CA ALA A 468 -14.57 -3.09 -22.32
C ALA A 468 -15.86 -3.85 -22.63
N PRO A 469 -16.71 -4.11 -21.62
CA PRO A 469 -17.98 -4.77 -21.83
C PRO A 469 -18.87 -3.97 -22.79
N ASP A 470 -19.09 -4.54 -23.97
CA ASP A 470 -20.03 -3.98 -24.92
C ASP A 470 -21.49 -4.25 -24.49
N MET A 471 -22.41 -3.65 -25.22
CA MET A 471 -23.84 -3.81 -24.99
C MET A 471 -24.29 -5.28 -25.08
N PHE A 472 -23.72 -6.06 -25.99
CA PHE A 472 -24.10 -7.46 -26.19
C PHE A 472 -23.68 -8.32 -25.01
N GLN A 473 -22.46 -8.15 -24.50
CA GLN A 473 -22.01 -8.78 -23.26
C GLN A 473 -22.92 -8.44 -22.09
N ARG A 474 -23.33 -7.17 -21.97
CA ARG A 474 -24.21 -6.74 -20.87
C ARG A 474 -25.60 -7.37 -20.97
N MET A 475 -26.19 -7.48 -22.16
CA MET A 475 -27.46 -8.20 -22.34
C MET A 475 -27.32 -9.70 -22.02
N LEU A 476 -26.21 -10.32 -22.44
CA LEU A 476 -25.92 -11.73 -22.12
C LEU A 476 -25.76 -11.96 -20.61
N LEU A 477 -25.06 -11.06 -19.92
CA LEU A 477 -24.92 -11.09 -18.46
C LEU A 477 -26.25 -10.84 -17.73
N ALA A 478 -27.16 -10.08 -18.35
CA ALA A 478 -28.53 -9.90 -17.87
C ALA A 478 -29.47 -11.07 -18.22
N GLY A 479 -28.96 -12.11 -18.90
CA GLY A 479 -29.64 -13.39 -19.11
C GLY A 479 -29.92 -13.72 -20.57
N VAL A 480 -30.34 -12.75 -21.38
CA VAL A 480 -30.65 -12.97 -22.80
C VAL A 480 -30.36 -11.72 -23.64
N ALA A 481 -29.64 -11.88 -24.74
CA ALA A 481 -29.45 -10.85 -25.73
C ALA A 481 -30.38 -11.05 -26.92
N VAL A 482 -30.94 -9.97 -27.44
CA VAL A 482 -31.86 -9.98 -28.59
C VAL A 482 -31.43 -8.97 -29.65
N ASP A 483 -31.66 -9.30 -30.92
CA ASP A 483 -31.32 -8.47 -32.09
C ASP A 483 -32.38 -7.39 -32.42
N SER A 484 -33.52 -7.39 -31.73
CA SER A 484 -34.58 -6.37 -31.83
C SER A 484 -34.37 -5.25 -30.81
N PRO A 485 -34.12 -3.99 -31.23
CA PRO A 485 -33.99 -2.86 -30.30
C PRO A 485 -35.22 -2.64 -29.42
N SER A 486 -36.41 -2.88 -29.99
CA SER A 486 -37.69 -2.76 -29.27
C SER A 486 -37.81 -3.77 -28.13
N ASP A 487 -37.31 -4.97 -28.34
CA ASP A 487 -37.39 -6.07 -27.37
C ASP A 487 -36.27 -5.93 -26.33
N ALA A 488 -35.07 -5.54 -26.75
CA ALA A 488 -33.96 -5.23 -25.85
C ALA A 488 -34.34 -4.14 -24.84
N CYS A 489 -35.01 -3.07 -25.29
CA CYS A 489 -35.45 -1.99 -24.41
C CYS A 489 -36.47 -2.44 -23.36
N ARG A 490 -37.33 -3.41 -23.70
CA ARG A 490 -38.33 -3.97 -22.78
C ARG A 490 -37.73 -4.98 -21.81
N LEU A 491 -36.84 -5.85 -22.30
CA LEU A 491 -36.19 -6.89 -21.52
C LEU A 491 -35.15 -6.32 -20.54
N HIS A 492 -34.48 -5.25 -20.94
CA HIS A 492 -33.38 -4.66 -20.16
C HIS A 492 -33.59 -3.16 -19.92
N PRO A 493 -34.65 -2.75 -19.19
CA PRO A 493 -34.95 -1.34 -18.94
C PRO A 493 -33.84 -0.61 -18.16
N GLY A 494 -33.02 -1.34 -17.39
CA GLY A 494 -31.83 -0.80 -16.72
C GLY A 494 -30.62 -0.57 -17.64
N LEU A 495 -30.60 -1.17 -18.83
CA LEU A 495 -29.54 -0.97 -19.83
C LEU A 495 -29.94 0.05 -20.91
N PHE A 496 -31.24 0.22 -21.17
CA PHE A 496 -31.75 1.00 -22.28
C PHE A 496 -32.88 1.95 -21.86
N ALA A 497 -32.73 3.24 -22.19
CA ALA A 497 -33.68 4.27 -21.80
C ALA A 497 -34.95 4.32 -22.66
N ASN A 498 -34.81 4.15 -23.99
CA ASN A 498 -35.94 4.09 -24.92
C ASN A 498 -35.56 3.42 -26.25
N GLU A 499 -36.56 3.00 -27.02
CA GLU A 499 -36.38 2.27 -28.28
C GLU A 499 -35.56 3.05 -29.32
N LYS A 500 -35.82 4.35 -29.53
CA LYS A 500 -35.08 5.16 -30.51
C LYS A 500 -33.59 5.26 -30.17
N ALA A 501 -33.27 5.46 -28.90
CA ALA A 501 -31.90 5.50 -28.42
C ALA A 501 -31.22 4.12 -28.58
N THR A 502 -31.95 3.04 -28.28
CA THR A 502 -31.47 1.66 -28.43
C THR A 502 -31.21 1.32 -29.88
N GLN A 503 -32.08 1.74 -30.80
CA GLN A 503 -31.89 1.53 -32.23
C GLN A 503 -30.63 2.23 -32.74
N LYS A 504 -30.41 3.51 -32.38
CA LYS A 504 -29.18 4.24 -32.72
C LYS A 504 -27.94 3.58 -32.14
N LEU A 505 -28.04 3.04 -30.94
CA LEU A 505 -26.94 2.31 -30.29
C LEU A 505 -26.61 1.02 -31.06
N PHE A 506 -27.61 0.21 -31.41
CA PHE A 506 -27.42 -1.00 -32.22
C PHE A 506 -26.78 -0.67 -33.58
N GLU A 507 -27.21 0.42 -34.21
CA GLU A 507 -26.64 0.90 -35.47
C GLU A 507 -25.17 1.29 -35.34
N ARG A 508 -24.82 2.02 -34.28
CA ARG A 508 -23.44 2.47 -34.03
C ARG A 508 -22.50 1.31 -33.71
N GLU A 509 -22.96 0.36 -32.92
CA GLU A 509 -22.17 -0.82 -32.51
C GLU A 509 -22.19 -1.94 -33.56
N GLY A 510 -22.83 -1.73 -34.72
CA GLY A 510 -22.91 -2.72 -35.80
C GLY A 510 -23.79 -3.92 -35.49
N PHE A 511 -24.62 -3.86 -34.45
CA PHE A 511 -25.44 -4.95 -33.93
C PHE A 511 -26.75 -5.18 -34.71
N LYS A 512 -26.70 -5.13 -36.06
CA LYS A 512 -27.87 -5.35 -36.92
C LYS A 512 -27.83 -6.75 -37.55
N ARG A 513 -28.83 -7.58 -37.21
CA ARG A 513 -29.13 -8.86 -37.87
C ARG A 513 -27.94 -9.85 -37.87
N HIS A 514 -27.26 -9.97 -36.74
CA HIS A 514 -26.20 -10.98 -36.62
C HIS A 514 -26.80 -12.37 -36.82
N SER A 515 -26.19 -13.12 -37.74
CA SER A 515 -26.36 -14.57 -37.84
C SER A 515 -26.00 -15.24 -36.52
N SER A 516 -26.52 -16.44 -36.29
CA SER A 516 -26.22 -17.26 -35.12
C SER A 516 -24.71 -17.33 -34.88
N MET A 517 -24.24 -16.76 -33.77
CA MET A 517 -22.86 -16.87 -33.32
C MET A 517 -22.77 -18.02 -32.31
N SER A 518 -21.90 -19.00 -32.55
CA SER A 518 -21.68 -20.12 -31.63
C SER A 518 -20.75 -19.76 -30.47
N THR A 519 -19.89 -18.76 -30.64
CA THR A 519 -18.97 -18.26 -29.61
C THR A 519 -18.88 -16.74 -29.62
N TYR A 520 -18.70 -16.14 -28.45
CA TYR A 520 -18.45 -14.71 -28.30
C TYR A 520 -17.45 -14.46 -27.18
N ARG A 521 -16.36 -13.72 -27.46
CA ARG A 521 -15.32 -13.31 -26.48
C ARG A 521 -14.94 -14.41 -25.47
N GLY A 522 -14.68 -15.62 -25.98
CA GLY A 522 -14.24 -16.77 -25.19
C GLY A 522 -15.35 -17.57 -24.50
N MET A 523 -16.63 -17.25 -24.71
CA MET A 523 -17.77 -18.04 -24.23
C MET A 523 -18.55 -18.66 -25.38
N SER A 524 -19.06 -19.87 -25.16
CA SER A 524 -20.04 -20.48 -26.07
C SER A 524 -21.40 -19.84 -25.87
N LEU A 525 -22.19 -19.72 -26.94
CA LEU A 525 -23.55 -19.18 -26.92
C LEU A 525 -24.54 -20.25 -27.36
N LYS A 526 -25.72 -20.25 -26.74
CA LYS A 526 -26.92 -20.90 -27.28
C LYS A 526 -27.78 -19.83 -27.96
N SER A 527 -28.53 -20.20 -28.99
CA SER A 527 -29.39 -19.26 -29.70
C SER A 527 -30.72 -19.87 -30.11
N ALA A 528 -31.70 -19.01 -30.39
CA ALA A 528 -32.98 -19.41 -30.95
C ALA A 528 -33.57 -18.26 -31.77
N ARG A 529 -34.34 -18.61 -32.81
CA ARG A 529 -35.19 -17.67 -33.50
C ARG A 529 -36.55 -17.62 -32.81
N TYR A 530 -37.12 -16.43 -32.70
CA TYR A 530 -38.43 -16.26 -32.08
C TYR A 530 -39.31 -15.28 -32.86
N ARG A 531 -40.62 -15.43 -32.74
CA ARG A 531 -41.61 -14.53 -33.34
C ARG A 531 -42.71 -14.19 -32.34
N LYS A 532 -42.95 -12.89 -32.16
CA LYS A 532 -44.05 -12.35 -31.33
C LYS A 532 -45.39 -12.47 -32.04
N GLY A 533 -46.48 -12.56 -31.27
CA GLY A 533 -47.84 -12.50 -31.77
C GLY A 533 -48.20 -11.20 -32.49
N GLY A 534 -48.96 -11.30 -33.58
CA GLY A 534 -49.57 -10.18 -34.29
C GLY A 534 -49.16 -10.01 -35.76
N ARG A 535 -50.03 -9.34 -36.54
CA ARG A 535 -49.86 -9.16 -37.98
C ARG A 535 -48.57 -8.36 -38.29
N GLY A 536 -47.72 -8.91 -39.16
CA GLY A 536 -46.51 -8.24 -39.66
C GLY A 536 -45.26 -8.34 -38.77
N ARG A 537 -45.25 -9.21 -37.75
CA ARG A 537 -44.06 -9.44 -36.90
C ARG A 537 -43.05 -10.36 -37.60
N SER A 538 -41.82 -9.89 -37.75
CA SER A 538 -40.71 -10.65 -38.31
C SER A 538 -40.03 -11.54 -37.26
N TRP A 539 -39.33 -12.56 -37.74
CA TRP A 539 -38.42 -13.37 -36.93
C TRP A 539 -37.30 -12.51 -36.34
N GLN A 540 -36.99 -12.76 -35.08
CA GLN A 540 -35.88 -12.18 -34.32
C GLN A 540 -35.00 -13.30 -33.76
N THR A 541 -33.84 -12.96 -33.23
CA THR A 541 -32.86 -13.88 -32.67
C THR A 541 -32.62 -13.57 -31.20
N ALA A 542 -32.69 -14.60 -30.36
CA ALA A 542 -32.31 -14.57 -28.97
C ALA A 542 -31.03 -15.38 -28.77
N MET A 543 -30.12 -14.88 -27.94
CA MET A 543 -28.83 -15.50 -27.61
C MET A 543 -28.62 -15.47 -26.11
N TRP A 544 -28.05 -16.53 -25.53
CA TRP A 544 -27.80 -16.60 -24.09
C TRP A 544 -26.60 -17.50 -23.77
N LEU A 545 -26.11 -17.40 -22.54
CA LEU A 545 -25.00 -18.19 -22.05
C LEU A 545 -25.48 -19.58 -21.58
N PRO A 546 -24.80 -20.69 -21.93
CA PRO A 546 -25.16 -22.02 -21.45
C PRO A 546 -25.23 -22.09 -19.92
N GLY A 547 -26.27 -22.68 -19.35
CA GLY A 547 -26.48 -22.77 -17.89
C GLY A 547 -27.34 -21.65 -17.28
N THR A 548 -27.92 -20.74 -18.09
CA THR A 548 -28.98 -19.81 -17.66
C THR A 548 -30.38 -20.45 -17.72
N GLU A 549 -30.50 -21.71 -17.27
CA GLU A 549 -31.62 -22.58 -17.65
C GLU A 549 -32.90 -22.37 -16.83
N VAL A 550 -32.88 -21.57 -15.75
CA VAL A 550 -34.07 -21.32 -14.92
C VAL A 550 -34.15 -19.85 -14.44
N PRO A 551 -35.24 -19.12 -14.76
CA PRO A 551 -36.19 -19.44 -15.83
C PRO A 551 -35.47 -19.45 -17.18
N GLY A 552 -35.93 -20.31 -18.10
CA GLY A 552 -35.28 -20.48 -19.40
C GLY A 552 -35.36 -19.19 -20.23
N PRO A 553 -34.48 -19.00 -21.22
CA PRO A 553 -34.44 -17.79 -22.07
C PRO A 553 -35.78 -17.51 -22.77
N ARG A 554 -36.51 -18.55 -23.17
CA ARG A 554 -37.86 -18.40 -23.74
C ARG A 554 -38.84 -17.83 -22.71
N GLU A 555 -38.84 -18.36 -21.50
CA GLU A 555 -39.72 -17.92 -20.41
C GLU A 555 -39.42 -16.48 -20.00
N CYS A 556 -38.13 -16.12 -19.92
CA CYS A 556 -37.70 -14.73 -19.70
C CYS A 556 -38.27 -13.77 -20.75
N ILE A 557 -38.25 -14.19 -22.03
CA ILE A 557 -38.79 -13.40 -23.12
C ILE A 557 -40.32 -13.32 -23.03
N GLU A 558 -41.01 -14.45 -22.82
CA GLU A 558 -42.48 -14.51 -22.73
C GLU A 558 -43.02 -13.74 -21.53
N ALA A 559 -42.30 -13.72 -20.41
CA ALA A 559 -42.68 -12.98 -19.20
C ALA A 559 -42.75 -11.47 -19.42
N VAL A 560 -41.89 -10.92 -20.28
CA VAL A 560 -41.80 -9.47 -20.51
C VAL A 560 -42.52 -9.04 -21.79
N LEU A 561 -42.43 -9.85 -22.85
CA LEU A 561 -42.95 -9.52 -24.18
C LEU A 561 -44.35 -10.10 -24.43
N GLY A 562 -44.80 -11.05 -23.60
CA GLY A 562 -46.00 -11.85 -23.81
C GLY A 562 -45.70 -13.13 -24.59
N ARG A 563 -46.73 -13.98 -24.73
CA ARG A 563 -46.64 -15.29 -25.41
C ARG A 563 -46.05 -15.16 -26.82
N LEU A 564 -45.09 -16.01 -27.14
CA LEU A 564 -44.49 -16.10 -28.47
C LEU A 564 -45.32 -17.02 -29.38
N ASP A 565 -45.44 -16.65 -30.65
CA ASP A 565 -46.11 -17.45 -31.68
C ASP A 565 -45.21 -18.60 -32.18
N ALA A 566 -43.90 -18.40 -32.15
CA ALA A 566 -42.92 -19.40 -32.57
C ALA A 566 -41.57 -19.23 -31.86
N TRP A 567 -40.90 -20.35 -31.62
CA TRP A 567 -39.58 -20.46 -31.00
C TRP A 567 -38.82 -21.65 -31.61
N GLU A 568 -37.68 -21.38 -32.24
CA GLU A 568 -36.85 -22.35 -32.95
C GLU A 568 -35.42 -22.28 -32.41
N PRO A 569 -35.00 -23.18 -31.49
CA PRO A 569 -33.60 -23.29 -31.07
C PRO A 569 -32.68 -23.58 -32.26
N VAL A 570 -31.48 -23.00 -32.25
CA VAL A 570 -30.45 -23.15 -33.30
C VAL A 570 -29.16 -23.70 -32.72
#